data_AF-A0A949UA71-F1
#
_entry.id   AF-A0A949UA71-F1
#
_cell.length_a   1.000
_cell.length_b   1.000
_cell.length_c   1.000
_cell.angle_alpha   90.00
_cell.angle_beta   90.00
_cell.angle_gamma   90.00
#
_symmetry.space_group_name_H-M   'P 1'
#
loop_
_entity.id
_entity.type
_entity.pdbx_description
1 polymer ?
#
loop_
_entity_poly.entity_id
_entity_poly.type
_entity_poly.pdbx_seq_one_letter_code
_entity_poly.pdbx_strand_id
1 'polypeptide(L)'
;MKDAIGAFPAEHTIDADGFANRKLIRPSLNRNESFSRNDHNHSASPMGERRPDRNDRGDRGDRNSGGRKSSPPEQTNAENFYYQKQMQSKTPMVIVLRDGEQVHGVIEWYDRSCLKINRIGAPNLMIYKPAIKYMYKESENGKK
;
A
#
# COMPACT_ATOMS: atom_id res chain seq x y z
N MET A 1 0.47 -44.02 37.06
CA MET A 1 -0.58 -42.98 37.10
C MET A 1 -0.39 -42.07 35.90
N LYS A 2 -1.44 -41.88 35.10
CA LYS A 2 -1.56 -40.79 34.12
C LYS A 2 -1.84 -39.52 34.91
N ASP A 3 -1.15 -38.43 34.59
CA ASP A 3 -1.69 -37.10 34.85
C ASP A 3 -1.48 -36.24 33.61
N ALA A 4 -2.62 -35.83 33.07
CA ALA A 4 -2.77 -34.86 32.01
C ALA A 4 -2.78 -33.47 32.64
N ILE A 5 -2.06 -32.52 32.03
CA ILE A 5 -2.23 -31.10 32.34
C ILE A 5 -2.42 -30.39 31.00
N GLY A 6 -3.64 -29.90 30.82
CA GLY A 6 -4.10 -29.21 29.62
C GLY A 6 -3.48 -27.83 29.45
N ALA A 7 -3.37 -27.41 28.20
CA ALA A 7 -3.09 -26.03 27.82
C ALA A 7 -4.04 -25.62 26.69
N PHE A 8 -4.92 -24.70 27.06
CA PHE A 8 -5.73 -23.71 26.33
C PHE A 8 -5.83 -23.78 24.78
N PRO A 9 -7.05 -23.71 24.21
CA PRO A 9 -7.22 -23.51 22.78
C PRO A 9 -6.84 -22.08 22.39
N ALA A 10 -6.02 -21.94 21.35
CA ALA A 10 -5.72 -20.68 20.70
C ALA A 10 -6.92 -20.29 19.82
N GLU A 11 -7.76 -19.38 20.31
CA GLU A 11 -8.73 -18.66 19.51
C GLU A 11 -8.17 -17.25 19.25
N HIS A 12 -7.72 -17.02 18.02
CA HIS A 12 -7.57 -15.68 17.49
C HIS A 12 -8.42 -15.63 16.22
N THR A 13 -9.67 -15.23 16.40
CA THR A 13 -10.54 -14.72 15.35
C THR A 13 -9.80 -13.56 14.67
N ILE A 14 -9.35 -13.79 13.45
CA ILE A 14 -8.88 -12.72 12.58
C ILE A 14 -10.14 -12.18 11.91
N ASP A 15 -10.67 -11.08 12.44
CA ASP A 15 -11.79 -10.37 11.84
C ASP A 15 -11.44 -10.00 10.39
N ALA A 16 -12.05 -10.72 9.45
CA ALA A 16 -11.83 -10.60 8.02
C ALA A 16 -12.61 -9.43 7.37
N ASP A 17 -13.24 -8.55 8.16
CA ASP A 17 -14.23 -7.59 7.67
C ASP A 17 -13.83 -6.10 7.83
N GLY A 18 -12.53 -5.79 7.90
CA GLY A 18 -12.05 -4.41 8.00
C GLY A 18 -11.50 -3.78 6.72
N PHE A 19 -11.14 -4.58 5.71
CA PHE A 19 -10.09 -4.15 4.76
C PHE A 19 -10.57 -3.83 3.33
N ALA A 20 -11.83 -4.07 2.98
CA ALA A 20 -12.30 -3.96 1.60
C ALA A 20 -12.81 -2.56 1.18
N ASN A 21 -12.94 -1.59 2.10
CA ASN A 21 -13.64 -0.32 1.81
C ASN A 21 -12.81 0.95 1.96
N ARG A 22 -11.54 0.94 1.54
CA ARG A 22 -10.79 2.20 1.35
C ARG A 22 -10.78 2.57 -0.12
N LYS A 23 -11.84 3.27 -0.55
CA LYS A 23 -11.96 3.88 -1.88
C LYS A 23 -10.69 4.68 -2.18
N LEU A 24 -9.97 4.30 -3.24
CA LEU A 24 -8.86 5.10 -3.79
C LEU A 24 -9.40 6.48 -4.14
N ILE A 25 -8.74 7.53 -3.63
CA ILE A 25 -9.08 8.91 -3.97
C ILE A 25 -8.80 9.10 -5.46
N ARG A 26 -9.86 9.24 -6.27
CA ARG A 26 -9.77 9.64 -7.67
C ARG A 26 -9.78 11.17 -7.74
N PRO A 27 -8.70 11.83 -8.19
CA PRO A 27 -8.76 13.26 -8.50
C PRO A 27 -9.81 13.49 -9.58
N SER A 28 -10.77 14.38 -9.34
CA SER A 28 -11.67 14.82 -10.41
C SER A 28 -10.85 15.69 -11.37
N LEU A 29 -10.46 15.13 -12.51
CA LEU A 29 -9.97 15.93 -13.62
C LEU A 29 -11.17 16.72 -14.15
N ASN A 30 -11.17 18.04 -13.96
CA ASN A 30 -12.11 18.94 -14.59
C ASN A 30 -12.07 18.70 -16.11
N ARG A 31 -13.13 18.08 -16.65
CA ARG A 31 -13.39 18.03 -18.09
C ARG A 31 -14.18 19.28 -18.45
N ASN A 32 -13.48 20.34 -18.87
CA ASN A 32 -14.09 21.48 -19.54
C ASN A 32 -13.96 21.29 -21.06
N GLU A 33 -15.12 21.29 -21.73
CA GLU A 33 -15.43 21.86 -23.06
C GLU A 33 -14.51 21.48 -24.25
N SER A 34 -14.93 21.06 -25.44
CA SER A 34 -16.25 21.04 -26.08
C SER A 34 -16.02 20.45 -27.49
N PHE A 35 -16.67 19.33 -27.84
CA PHE A 35 -16.91 18.95 -29.25
C PHE A 35 -18.20 18.14 -29.35
N SER A 36 -19.10 18.63 -30.20
CA SER A 36 -20.45 18.15 -30.46
C SER A 36 -20.54 16.66 -30.82
N ARG A 37 -21.63 15.99 -30.41
CA ARG A 37 -22.73 15.49 -31.29
C ARG A 37 -23.56 14.35 -30.67
N ASN A 38 -24.87 14.46 -30.92
CA ASN A 38 -25.90 13.44 -31.10
C ASN A 38 -26.58 12.74 -29.90
N ASP A 39 -27.91 12.91 -29.87
CA ASP A 39 -29.00 11.98 -29.48
C ASP A 39 -28.92 11.32 -28.09
N HIS A 40 -29.96 11.31 -27.25
CA HIS A 40 -31.26 10.67 -27.52
C HIS A 40 -32.43 11.33 -26.75
N ASN A 41 -33.53 11.42 -27.50
CA ASN A 41 -34.93 11.61 -27.15
C ASN A 41 -35.42 10.85 -25.90
N HIS A 42 -36.14 11.51 -24.98
CA HIS A 42 -37.30 10.93 -24.29
C HIS A 42 -38.26 12.03 -23.80
N SER A 43 -39.48 11.97 -24.34
CA SER A 43 -40.65 12.81 -24.08
C SER A 43 -41.58 12.19 -23.02
N ALA A 44 -42.40 13.07 -22.41
CA ALA A 44 -43.64 12.82 -21.63
C ALA A 44 -43.48 12.22 -20.21
N SER A 45 -44.13 12.65 -19.11
CA SER A 45 -45.10 13.69 -18.66
C SER A 45 -45.17 13.57 -17.09
N PRO A 46 -46.20 14.07 -16.36
CA PRO A 46 -46.51 15.46 -15.97
C PRO A 46 -46.54 15.70 -14.42
N MET A 47 -46.54 16.99 -14.03
CA MET A 47 -47.29 17.65 -12.93
C MET A 47 -47.54 16.91 -11.59
N GLY A 48 -46.96 17.45 -10.49
CA GLY A 48 -47.32 17.11 -9.10
C GLY A 48 -46.78 18.16 -8.11
N GLU A 49 -47.66 19.03 -7.64
CA GLU A 49 -47.40 20.08 -6.65
C GLU A 49 -47.10 19.56 -5.23
N ARG A 50 -46.48 20.46 -4.44
CA ARG A 50 -46.39 20.57 -2.96
C ARG A 50 -45.09 20.07 -2.31
N ARG A 51 -44.19 21.01 -2.01
CA ARG A 51 -43.59 21.17 -0.67
C ARG A 51 -43.14 22.63 -0.44
N PRO A 52 -43.75 23.38 0.49
CA PRO A 52 -43.07 24.46 1.18
C PRO A 52 -42.46 23.89 2.47
N ASP A 53 -41.14 24.02 2.67
CA ASP A 53 -40.66 24.41 3.99
C ASP A 53 -39.31 25.10 3.88
N ARG A 54 -39.29 26.29 4.47
CA ARG A 54 -38.23 27.27 4.51
C ARG A 54 -37.74 27.21 5.96
N ASN A 55 -36.74 26.39 6.25
CA ASN A 55 -36.03 26.50 7.52
C ASN A 55 -34.70 27.22 7.31
N ASP A 56 -34.77 28.50 7.67
CA ASP A 56 -33.72 29.49 7.81
C ASP A 56 -32.84 29.14 9.03
N ARG A 57 -31.52 29.32 8.86
CA ARG A 57 -30.52 29.77 9.85
C ARG A 57 -30.23 28.94 11.13
N GLY A 58 -28.98 28.51 11.17
CA GLY A 58 -28.16 28.16 12.34
C GLY A 58 -27.23 27.02 11.91
N ASP A 59 -25.93 27.16 11.76
CA ASP A 59 -24.96 27.94 12.52
C ASP A 59 -23.69 28.06 11.66
N ARG A 60 -23.18 29.29 11.53
CA ARG A 60 -21.88 29.61 10.92
C ARG A 60 -20.88 29.82 12.06
N GLY A 61 -20.33 28.72 12.57
CA GLY A 61 -19.08 28.68 13.34
C GLY A 61 -18.52 27.27 13.14
N ASP A 62 -17.39 27.02 12.52
CA ASP A 62 -16.07 27.53 12.86
C ASP A 62 -15.19 27.38 11.62
N ARG A 63 -14.74 28.52 11.07
CA ARG A 63 -13.68 28.58 10.07
C ARG A 63 -12.36 28.92 10.77
N ASN A 64 -11.76 28.03 11.57
CA ASN A 64 -10.31 28.06 11.72
C ASN A 64 -9.70 26.80 12.36
N SER A 65 -9.63 25.72 11.60
CA SER A 65 -8.49 24.81 11.74
C SER A 65 -8.15 24.30 10.37
N GLY A 66 -7.34 25.09 9.65
CA GLY A 66 -6.62 24.62 8.48
C GLY A 66 -5.94 23.32 8.85
N GLY A 67 -6.52 22.21 8.39
CA GLY A 67 -6.00 20.88 8.54
C GLY A 67 -4.63 20.85 7.90
N ARG A 68 -3.60 21.16 8.69
CA ARG A 68 -2.22 20.85 8.37
C ARG A 68 -2.26 19.35 8.17
N LYS A 69 -2.26 18.93 6.90
CA LYS A 69 -2.10 17.52 6.54
C LYS A 69 -0.85 17.09 7.29
N SER A 70 -1.02 16.27 8.33
CA SER A 70 0.09 15.73 9.09
C SER A 70 1.02 15.08 8.07
N SER A 71 2.31 15.40 8.13
CA SER A 71 3.28 14.79 7.23
C SER A 71 3.11 13.27 7.27
N PRO A 72 3.28 12.56 6.14
CA PRO A 72 3.15 11.12 6.11
C PRO A 72 3.95 10.52 7.27
N PRO A 73 3.40 9.56 8.02
CA PRO A 73 4.10 8.95 9.13
C PRO A 73 5.45 8.42 8.62
N GLU A 74 6.52 8.68 9.37
CA GLU A 74 7.87 8.23 9.00
C GLU A 74 7.92 6.71 8.78
N GLN A 75 7.05 5.96 9.48
CA GLN A 75 6.90 4.52 9.32
C GLN A 75 5.71 4.19 8.39
N THR A 76 5.99 3.96 7.11
CA THR A 76 4.98 3.59 6.11
C THR A 76 4.81 2.08 5.92
N ASN A 77 5.64 1.25 6.58
CA ASN A 77 5.73 -0.21 6.44
C ASN A 77 6.03 -0.72 5.01
N ALA A 78 6.24 0.16 4.04
CA ALA A 78 6.47 -0.20 2.64
C ALA A 78 7.69 -1.11 2.46
N GLU A 79 8.74 -0.89 3.25
CA GLU A 79 9.94 -1.74 3.27
C GLU A 79 9.61 -3.18 3.69
N ASN A 80 8.80 -3.36 4.74
CA ASN A 80 8.41 -4.69 5.22
C ASN A 80 7.62 -5.44 4.13
N PHE A 81 6.66 -4.77 3.49
CA PHE A 81 5.90 -5.37 2.38
C PHE A 81 6.80 -5.75 1.22
N TYR A 82 7.80 -4.92 0.91
CA TYR A 82 8.75 -5.20 -0.16
C TYR A 82 9.55 -6.47 0.11
N TYR A 83 10.20 -6.59 1.28
CA TYR A 83 10.99 -7.79 1.59
C TYR A 83 10.16 -9.05 1.73
N GLN A 84 9.01 -8.97 2.40
CA GLN A 84 8.11 -10.12 2.51
C GLN A 84 7.71 -10.65 1.14
N LYS A 85 7.38 -9.74 0.20
CA LYS A 85 7.06 -10.13 -1.17
C LYS A 85 8.24 -10.81 -1.85
N GLN A 86 9.45 -10.24 -1.80
CA GLN A 86 10.62 -10.83 -2.48
C GLN A 86 11.05 -12.17 -1.87
N MET A 87 10.93 -12.34 -0.55
CA MET A 87 11.22 -13.59 0.14
C MET A 87 10.24 -14.70 -0.25
N GLN A 88 8.93 -14.41 -0.26
CA GLN A 88 7.89 -15.37 -0.62
C GLN A 88 8.04 -15.85 -2.07
N SER A 89 8.31 -14.94 -3.00
CA SER A 89 8.55 -15.29 -4.41
C SER A 89 9.97 -15.77 -4.69
N LYS A 90 10.84 -15.86 -3.68
CA LYS A 90 12.27 -16.16 -3.80
C LYS A 90 12.91 -15.41 -4.97
N THR A 91 12.59 -14.12 -5.07
CA THR A 91 12.95 -13.33 -6.25
C THR A 91 14.46 -13.13 -6.31
N PRO A 92 15.10 -13.44 -7.45
CA PRO A 92 16.50 -13.11 -7.66
C PRO A 92 16.69 -11.59 -7.64
N MET A 93 17.57 -11.13 -6.76
CA MET A 93 17.87 -9.73 -6.48
C MET A 93 19.35 -9.47 -6.74
N VAL A 94 19.63 -8.25 -7.18
CA VAL A 94 20.99 -7.70 -7.24
C VAL A 94 21.09 -6.56 -6.26
N ILE A 95 22.06 -6.64 -5.36
CA ILE A 95 22.30 -5.65 -4.31
C ILE A 95 23.62 -4.97 -4.62
N VAL A 96 23.55 -3.68 -4.88
CA VAL A 96 24.72 -2.86 -5.16
C VAL A 96 25.15 -2.18 -3.86
N LEU A 97 26.36 -2.47 -3.43
CA LEU A 97 26.98 -1.88 -2.25
C LEU A 97 27.55 -0.50 -2.56
N ARG A 98 27.88 0.26 -1.51
CA ARG A 98 28.42 1.63 -1.65
C ARG A 98 29.80 1.68 -2.29
N ASP A 99 30.59 0.62 -2.17
CA ASP A 99 31.89 0.44 -2.83
C ASP A 99 31.76 0.06 -4.32
N GLY A 100 30.55 -0.26 -4.78
CA GLY A 100 30.28 -0.69 -6.16
C GLY A 100 30.24 -2.20 -6.36
N GLU A 101 30.50 -3.01 -5.32
CA GLU A 101 30.34 -4.47 -5.39
C GLU A 101 28.86 -4.83 -5.63
N GLN A 102 28.63 -5.85 -6.47
CA GLN A 102 27.30 -6.37 -6.77
C GLN A 102 27.15 -7.77 -6.20
N VAL A 103 26.18 -7.94 -5.31
CA VAL A 103 25.84 -9.23 -4.73
C VAL A 103 24.55 -9.73 -5.37
N HIS A 104 24.64 -10.87 -6.04
CA HIS A 104 23.51 -11.56 -6.65
C HIS A 104 23.00 -12.65 -5.70
N GLY A 105 21.69 -12.72 -5.51
CA GLY A 105 21.10 -13.78 -4.70
C GLY A 105 19.64 -13.55 -4.35
N VAL A 106 19.13 -14.38 -3.46
CA VAL A 106 17.75 -14.28 -2.95
C VAL A 106 17.79 -13.82 -1.49
N ILE A 107 16.87 -12.92 -1.13
CA ILE A 107 16.70 -12.51 0.26
C ILE A 107 16.02 -13.66 1.02
N GLU A 108 16.70 -14.23 2.01
CA GLU A 108 16.14 -15.27 2.88
C GLU A 108 15.55 -14.72 4.16
N TRP A 109 16.08 -13.60 4.64
CA TRP A 109 15.66 -12.99 5.89
C TRP A 109 16.00 -11.51 5.92
N TYR A 110 15.20 -10.71 6.62
CA TYR A 110 15.43 -9.29 6.83
C TYR A 110 15.27 -8.92 8.30
N ASP A 111 16.05 -7.94 8.74
CA ASP A 111 15.86 -7.24 10.00
C ASP A 111 15.68 -5.74 9.76
N ARG A 112 15.65 -4.97 10.84
CA ARG A 112 15.79 -3.52 10.85
C ARG A 112 17.10 -3.06 10.22
N SER A 113 18.23 -3.68 10.53
CA SER A 113 19.57 -3.18 10.19
C SER A 113 20.28 -3.95 9.08
N CYS A 114 19.83 -5.15 8.73
CA CYS A 114 20.56 -6.06 7.85
C CYS A 114 19.64 -6.98 7.05
N LEU A 115 20.20 -7.62 6.03
CA LEU A 115 19.57 -8.60 5.15
C LEU A 115 20.45 -9.85 5.03
N LYS A 116 19.86 -11.03 5.09
CA LYS A 116 20.54 -12.30 4.79
C LYS A 116 20.25 -12.71 3.35
N ILE A 117 21.32 -12.89 2.57
CA ILE A 117 21.27 -13.21 1.16
C ILE A 117 21.85 -14.60 0.94
N ASN A 118 21.09 -15.45 0.26
CA ASN A 118 21.54 -16.75 -0.22
C ASN A 118 22.04 -16.61 -1.67
N ARG A 119 23.30 -16.97 -1.88
CA ARG A 119 23.99 -16.85 -3.18
C ARG A 119 24.10 -18.21 -3.84
N ILE A 120 23.93 -18.26 -5.15
CA ILE A 120 24.07 -19.50 -5.91
C ILE A 120 25.56 -19.82 -6.06
N GLY A 121 26.00 -20.99 -5.57
CA GLY A 121 27.39 -21.45 -5.68
C GLY A 121 28.39 -20.72 -4.77
N ALA A 122 27.92 -19.90 -3.83
CA ALA A 122 28.74 -19.14 -2.89
C ALA A 122 28.12 -19.16 -1.49
N PRO A 123 28.89 -18.93 -0.41
CA PRO A 123 28.35 -18.93 0.95
C PRO A 123 27.36 -17.79 1.16
N ASN A 124 26.42 -17.99 2.08
CA ASN A 124 25.45 -16.98 2.48
C ASN A 124 26.14 -15.72 3.02
N LEU A 125 25.55 -14.56 2.72
CA LEU A 125 26.05 -13.26 3.16
C LEU A 125 25.02 -12.57 4.05
N MET A 126 25.51 -11.86 5.06
CA MET A 126 24.70 -10.94 5.86
C MET A 126 25.18 -9.53 5.56
N ILE A 127 24.31 -8.72 4.97
CA ILE A 127 24.64 -7.37 4.50
C ILE A 127 23.92 -6.35 5.38
N TYR A 128 24.68 -5.42 5.97
CA TYR A 128 24.12 -4.30 6.70
C TYR A 128 23.53 -3.27 5.73
N LYS A 129 22.30 -2.83 5.99
CA LYS A 129 21.58 -1.87 5.13
C LYS A 129 22.33 -0.55 4.90
N PRO A 130 23.07 0.02 5.87
CA PRO A 130 23.90 1.20 5.62
C PRO A 130 24.96 1.01 4.53
N ALA A 131 25.40 -0.22 4.26
CA ALA A 131 26.37 -0.51 3.19
C ALA A 131 25.71 -0.64 1.81
N ILE A 132 24.37 -0.76 1.75
CA ILE A 132 23.63 -0.90 0.50
C ILE A 132 23.44 0.48 -0.13
N LYS A 133 23.75 0.59 -1.42
CA LYS A 133 23.48 1.77 -2.22
C LYS A 133 22.08 1.70 -2.82
N TYR A 134 21.77 0.61 -3.51
CA TYR A 134 20.44 0.29 -4.03
C TYR A 134 20.32 -1.22 -4.30
N MET A 135 19.10 -1.69 -4.53
CA MET A 135 18.80 -3.06 -4.93
C MET A 135 17.75 -3.07 -6.03
N TYR A 136 17.79 -4.07 -6.90
CA TYR A 136 16.83 -4.24 -7.98
C TYR A 136 16.60 -5.73 -8.27
N LYS A 137 15.50 -6.05 -8.94
CA LYS A 137 15.22 -7.42 -9.35
C LYS A 137 16.12 -7.78 -10.51
N GLU A 138 16.74 -8.96 -10.47
CA GLU A 138 17.66 -9.37 -11.53
C GLU A 138 16.99 -9.37 -12.93
N SER A 139 15.68 -9.66 -12.99
CA SER A 139 14.89 -9.60 -14.23
C SER A 139 14.75 -8.21 -14.85
N GLU A 140 14.96 -7.13 -14.10
CA GLU A 140 14.91 -5.76 -14.65
C GLU A 140 16.18 -5.39 -15.41
N ASN A 141 17.30 -6.09 -15.20
CA ASN A 141 18.57 -5.80 -15.87
C ASN A 141 18.64 -6.31 -17.32
N GLY A 142 17.74 -7.21 -17.71
CA GLY A 142 17.73 -7.88 -19.02
C GLY A 142 17.12 -7.07 -20.18
N LYS A 143 16.80 -5.79 -19.98
CA LYS A 143 16.29 -4.90 -21.04
C LYS A 143 17.37 -3.92 -21.50
N LYS A 144 18.37 -4.40 -22.23
CA LYS A 144 19.21 -3.60 -23.12
C LYS A 144 19.55 -4.38 -24.37
#